data_AF-A0A2N4YQ10-F1
#
_entry.id   AF-A0A2N4YQ10-F1
#
_cell.length_a   1.000
_cell.length_b   1.000
_cell.length_c   1.000
_cell.angle_alpha   90.00
_cell.angle_beta   90.00
_cell.angle_gamma   90.00
#
_symmetry.space_group_name_H-M   'P 1'
#
loop_
_entity.id
_entity.type
_entity.pdbx_description
1 polymer ?
#
loop_
_entity_poly.entity_id
_entity_poly.type
_entity_poly.pdbx_seq_one_letter_code
_entity_poly.pdbx_strand_id
1 'polypeptide(L)'
;MASPAMNNILAALLAFDTTSRHSNLAMIDWIADFLAARGVASRRFYDPSGGKANLYARLGPSGGGGVMLSGHTDVVPVDGQAW
;
A
#
# COMPACT_ATOMS: atom_id res chain seq x y z
N MET A 1 11.69 9.36 -18.53
CA MET A 1 11.58 9.93 -17.17
C MET A 1 10.21 9.61 -16.61
N ALA A 2 10.11 9.34 -15.32
CA ALA A 2 8.82 9.15 -14.66
C ALA A 2 7.97 10.44 -14.69
N SER A 3 6.65 10.30 -14.74
CA SER A 3 5.77 11.46 -14.71
C SER A 3 5.77 12.14 -13.33
N PRO A 4 5.51 13.45 -13.25
CA PRO A 4 5.38 14.16 -11.97
C PRO A 4 4.34 13.51 -11.05
N ALA A 5 3.25 12.98 -11.61
CA ALA A 5 2.22 12.27 -10.87
C ALA A 5 2.76 11.00 -10.19
N MET A 6 3.59 10.22 -10.89
CA MET A 6 4.21 9.02 -10.34
C MET A 6 5.15 9.38 -9.18
N ASN A 7 5.97 10.43 -9.34
CA ASN A 7 6.89 10.87 -8.28
C ASN A 7 6.14 11.33 -7.03
N ASN A 8 5.01 12.03 -7.19
CA ASN A 8 4.18 12.47 -6.06
C ASN A 8 3.56 11.28 -5.31
N ILE A 9 3.07 10.26 -6.04
CA ILE A 9 2.55 9.04 -5.41
C ILE A 9 3.66 8.32 -4.67
N LEU A 10 4.82 8.14 -5.30
CA LEU A 10 5.95 7.47 -4.67
C LEU A 10 6.41 8.22 -3.41
N ALA A 11 6.53 9.55 -3.48
CA ALA A 11 6.90 10.38 -2.33
C ALA A 11 5.88 10.25 -1.17
N ALA A 12 4.58 10.23 -1.48
CA ALA A 12 3.54 10.02 -0.47
C ALA A 12 3.66 8.63 0.20
N LEU A 13 3.88 7.58 -0.59
CA LEU A 13 4.04 6.22 -0.08
C LEU A 13 5.30 6.07 0.79
N LEU A 14 6.41 6.69 0.40
CA LEU A 14 7.68 6.67 1.15
C LEU A 14 7.61 7.47 2.47
N ALA A 15 6.64 8.38 2.62
CA ALA A 15 6.51 9.20 3.83
C ALA A 15 5.89 8.45 5.02
N PHE A 16 5.31 7.26 4.80
CA PHE A 16 4.80 6.42 5.88
C PHE A 16 5.93 5.56 6.45
N ASP A 17 6.15 5.64 7.76
CA ASP A 17 7.03 4.71 8.46
C ASP A 17 6.34 3.35 8.63
N THR A 18 6.57 2.48 7.66
CA THR A 18 6.13 1.09 7.66
C THR A 18 7.26 0.13 8.03
N THR A 19 8.27 0.59 8.78
CA THR A 19 9.29 -0.30 9.35
C THR A 19 8.60 -1.51 9.98
N SER A 20 9.08 -2.73 9.73
CA SER A 20 8.35 -3.97 9.95
C SER A 20 7.86 -4.21 11.40
N ARG A 21 8.38 -3.49 12.39
CA ARG A 21 7.89 -3.49 13.78
C ARG A 21 6.68 -2.58 14.05
N HIS A 22 6.34 -1.70 13.11
CA HIS A 22 5.26 -0.71 13.20
C HIS A 22 4.03 -1.16 12.40
N SER A 23 2.92 -0.45 12.63
CA SER A 23 1.68 -0.62 11.88
C SER A 23 1.82 -0.08 10.45
N ASN A 24 1.22 -0.74 9.47
CA ASN A 24 1.11 -0.22 8.10
C ASN A 24 -0.24 0.45 7.81
N LEU A 25 -1.15 0.54 8.80
CA LEU A 25 -2.55 0.91 8.56
C LEU A 25 -2.70 2.30 7.96
N ALA A 26 -1.89 3.28 8.37
CA ALA A 26 -1.93 4.63 7.81
C ALA A 26 -1.67 4.63 6.29
N MET A 27 -0.69 3.85 5.82
CA MET A 27 -0.41 3.69 4.40
C MET A 27 -1.54 2.93 3.68
N ILE A 28 -2.07 1.87 4.30
CA ILE A 28 -3.19 1.10 3.76
C ILE A 28 -4.45 1.96 3.58
N ASP A 29 -4.74 2.83 4.55
CA ASP A 29 -5.87 3.75 4.50
C ASP A 29 -5.69 4.80 3.42
N TRP A 30 -4.49 5.37 3.30
CA TRP A 30 -4.17 6.28 2.22
C TRP A 30 -4.34 5.63 0.83
N ILE A 31 -3.89 4.39 0.65
CA ILE A 31 -4.08 3.65 -0.62
C ILE A 31 -5.56 3.38 -0.88
N ALA A 32 -6.32 2.97 0.14
CA ALA A 32 -7.75 2.74 0.02
C ALA A 32 -8.51 4.00 -0.42
N ASP A 33 -8.20 5.14 0.19
CA ASP A 33 -8.80 6.44 -0.14
C ASP A 33 -8.38 6.90 -1.55
N PHE A 34 -7.11 6.72 -1.91
CA PHE A 34 -6.59 7.02 -3.24
C PHE A 34 -7.33 6.24 -4.34
N LEU A 35 -7.62 4.95 -4.09
CA LEU A 35 -8.37 4.09 -5.00
C LEU A 35 -9.87 4.44 -5.02
N ALA A 36 -10.47 4.69 -3.85
CA ALA A 36 -11.88 5.04 -3.71
C ALA A 36 -12.21 6.36 -4.45
N ALA A 37 -11.34 7.37 -4.36
CA ALA A 37 -11.46 8.62 -5.10
C ALA A 37 -11.46 8.45 -6.63
N ARG A 38 -11.08 7.26 -7.13
CA ARG A 38 -11.05 6.89 -8.56
C ARG A 38 -12.09 5.82 -8.91
N GLY A 39 -13.03 5.53 -8.01
CA GLY A 39 -14.08 4.54 -8.21
C GLY A 39 -13.59 3.09 -8.16
N VAL A 40 -12.39 2.84 -7.61
CA VAL A 40 -11.85 1.48 -7.44
C VAL A 40 -12.14 1.00 -6.02
N ALA A 41 -13.01 -0.01 -5.90
CA ALA A 41 -13.27 -0.65 -4.62
C ALA A 41 -12.04 -1.46 -4.15
N SER A 42 -11.74 -1.37 -2.87
CA SER A 42 -10.69 -2.16 -2.23
C SER A 42 -11.20 -2.85 -0.96
N ARG A 43 -10.54 -3.95 -0.58
CA ARG A 43 -10.80 -4.72 0.63
C ARG A 43 -9.53 -4.81 1.46
N ARG A 44 -9.65 -4.50 2.75
CA ARG A 44 -8.60 -4.70 3.73
C ARG A 44 -8.71 -6.11 4.34
N PHE A 45 -7.56 -6.73 4.61
CA PHE A 45 -7.44 -8.01 5.32
C PHE A 45 -6.50 -7.81 6.50
N TYR A 46 -7.07 -7.68 7.69
CA TYR A 46 -6.30 -7.44 8.90
C TYR A 46 -5.59 -8.70 9.38
N ASP A 47 -4.44 -8.51 10.01
CA ASP A 47 -3.79 -9.55 10.79
C ASP A 47 -4.59 -9.84 12.08
N PRO A 48 -4.29 -10.91 12.83
CA PRO A 48 -5.01 -11.24 14.05
C PRO A 48 -4.96 -10.16 15.13
N SER A 49 -3.89 -9.35 15.18
CA SER A 49 -3.79 -8.25 16.14
C SER A 49 -4.63 -7.03 15.75
N GLY A 50 -5.04 -6.93 14.48
CA GLY A 50 -5.64 -5.74 13.90
C GLY A 50 -4.65 -4.60 13.67
N GLY A 51 -3.37 -4.77 14.02
CA GLY A 51 -2.33 -3.75 13.89
C GLY A 51 -1.76 -3.61 12.49
N LYS A 52 -2.04 -4.56 11.58
CA LYS A 52 -1.61 -4.50 10.18
C LYS A 52 -2.71 -4.99 9.25
N ALA A 53 -2.62 -4.61 7.98
CA ALA A 53 -3.52 -5.14 6.97
C ALA A 53 -2.84 -5.29 5.61
N ASN A 54 -3.32 -6.26 4.83
CA ASN A 54 -3.14 -6.29 3.38
C ASN A 54 -4.30 -5.54 2.71
N LEU A 55 -4.08 -5.01 1.51
CA LEU A 55 -5.13 -4.40 0.69
C LEU A 55 -5.22 -5.09 -0.67
N TYR A 56 -6.44 -5.44 -1.07
CA TYR A 56 -6.75 -5.99 -2.38
C TYR A 56 -7.69 -5.04 -3.13
N ALA A 57 -7.39 -4.79 -4.39
CA ALA A 57 -8.28 -4.09 -5.31
C ALA A 57 -8.28 -4.79 -6.67
N ARG A 58 -9.42 -4.75 -7.35
CA ARG A 58 -9.58 -5.29 -8.70
C ARG A 58 -10.03 -4.18 -9.62
N LEU A 59 -9.32 -4.04 -10.73
CA LEU A 59 -9.74 -3.21 -11.85
C LEU A 59 -10.21 -4.14 -12.98
N GLY A 60 -11.39 -3.88 -13.53
CA GLY A 60 -12.00 -4.68 -14.59
C GLY A 60 -13.10 -5.64 -14.09
N PRO A 61 -13.70 -6.41 -15.02
CA PRO A 61 -14.88 -7.23 -14.75
C PRO A 61 -14.57 -8.34 -13.74
N SER A 62 -15.60 -8.80 -13.02
CA SER A 62 -15.56 -9.99 -12.16
C SER A 62 -15.38 -11.28 -12.98
N GLY A 63 -14.91 -12.35 -12.32
CA GLY A 63 -14.71 -13.67 -12.94
C GLY A 63 -13.26 -14.17 -12.83
N GLY A 64 -12.98 -15.29 -13.51
CA GLY A 64 -11.66 -15.91 -13.54
C GLY A 64 -10.66 -15.17 -14.43
N GLY A 65 -9.37 -15.39 -14.17
CA GLY A 65 -8.26 -14.78 -14.91
C GLY A 65 -7.84 -13.40 -14.41
N GLY A 66 -6.93 -12.77 -15.16
CA GLY A 66 -6.35 -11.46 -14.84
C GLY A 66 -4.85 -11.53 -14.55
N VAL A 67 -4.26 -10.36 -14.30
CA VAL A 67 -2.87 -10.20 -13.88
C VAL A 67 -2.88 -9.64 -12.46
N MET A 68 -2.15 -10.27 -11.54
CA MET A 68 -2.00 -9.80 -10.17
C MET A 68 -0.70 -9.02 -10.04
N LEU A 69 -0.80 -7.75 -9.65
CA LEU A 69 0.35 -6.96 -9.20
C LEU A 69 0.41 -7.09 -7.67
N SER A 70 1.47 -7.71 -7.17
CA SER A 70 1.67 -7.94 -5.74
C SER A 70 2.95 -7.28 -5.26
N GLY A 71 2.90 -6.73 -4.06
CA GLY A 71 4.03 -6.14 -3.37
C GLY A 71 3.79 -6.17 -1.86
N HIS A 72 4.76 -5.68 -1.10
CA HIS A 72 4.66 -5.55 0.35
C HIS A 72 4.88 -4.09 0.74
N THR A 73 4.26 -3.66 1.84
CA THR A 73 4.34 -2.27 2.31
C THR A 73 5.43 -2.08 3.35
N ASP A 74 5.88 -3.15 4.01
CA ASP A 74 6.84 -3.08 5.11
C ASP A 74 8.28 -2.93 4.61
N VAL A 75 9.09 -2.25 5.41
CA VAL A 75 10.53 -2.09 5.17
C VAL A 75 11.32 -2.55 6.38
N VAL A 76 12.62 -2.81 6.20
CA VAL A 76 13.50 -3.22 7.29
C VAL A 76 13.96 -2.01 8.11
N PRO A 77 14.23 -2.17 9.41
CA PRO A 77 14.78 -1.10 10.21
C PRO A 77 16.18 -0.67 9.75
N VAL A 78 16.49 0.60 9.95
CA VAL A 78 17.80 1.21 9.64
C VAL A 78 18.62 1.55 10.90
N ASP A 79 18.20 1.09 12.08
CA ASP A 79 18.85 1.41 13.35
C ASP A 79 20.35 1.07 13.29
N GLY A 80 21.19 2.03 13.66
CA GLY A 80 22.65 1.87 13.66
C GLY A 80 23.32 1.91 12.27
N GLN A 81 22.58 2.21 11.20
CA GLN A 81 23.13 2.36 9.85
C GLN A 81 23.40 3.85 9.54
N ALA A 82 24.46 4.14 8.79
CA ALA A 82 24.77 5.49 8.30
C ALA A 82 24.07 5.72 6.95
N TRP A 83 22.90 6.37 7.00
CA TRP A 83 22.09 6.76 5.84
C TRP A 83 22.29 8.24 5.50
#